data_AF-A0A0G1UP15-F1
#
_entry.id   AF-A0A0G1UP15-F1
#
_cell.length_a   1.000
_cell.length_b   1.000
_cell.length_c   1.000
_cell.angle_alpha   90.00
_cell.angle_beta   90.00
_cell.angle_gamma   90.00
#
_symmetry.space_group_name_H-M   'P 1'
#
loop_
_entity.id
_entity.type
_entity.pdbx_description
1 polymer ?
#
loop_
_entity_poly.entity_id
_entity_poly.type
_entity_poly.pdbx_seq_one_letter_code
_entity_poly.pdbx_strand_id
1 'polypeptide(L)'
;MNSLASDQLKMEFNQGKAAVMGATSTSETGAATWSSANEYCPPGQGTACTPPDAHFKLDENTGTTSVYDTAGGLAGTMNTIAETAWIPGRLGSAIKFDGINDNVYEDLYTSNPNAFSVAFWVNPNTASTGMFNLGQVGRLRIAFSSSRTIQVIQTYNTPASTGIWETTATLAFGNWYHIGATLDRSSALNDPVIYINGQRADMTETATPDPASIPYVSSEISFGARRTGATTFAGFFNGIMDDILLYDYIRTPTQMAWDYNRGKPFAWWKMDEGSGTTLYDSSSNGNNSTTWTGDMSYTTGKFNSGVNFDGTDDVVRINPVLSYLDNIGASTDSYTVSAWFKTTTDYSTAATIISKNDGSGQTPAILQR
;
A
#
# COMPACT_ATOMS: atom_id res chain seq x y z
N MET A 1 -8.41 -8.91 -2.79
CA MET A 1 -8.03 -7.95 -3.86
C MET A 1 -9.31 -7.47 -4.54
N ASN A 2 -9.47 -6.18 -4.91
CA ASN A 2 -10.72 -5.64 -5.47
C ASN A 2 -10.65 -5.45 -6.99
N SER A 3 -11.73 -5.79 -7.69
CA SER A 3 -11.90 -5.55 -9.13
C SER A 3 -11.96 -4.05 -9.45
N LEU A 4 -11.29 -3.58 -10.49
CA LEU A 4 -11.43 -2.19 -10.98
C LEU A 4 -12.90 -1.93 -11.31
N ALA A 5 -13.42 -0.77 -10.87
CA ALA A 5 -14.76 -0.35 -11.26
C ALA A 5 -14.80 -0.12 -12.79
N SER A 6 -15.97 -0.31 -13.41
CA SER A 6 -16.15 -0.22 -14.87
C SER A 6 -15.65 1.08 -15.51
N ASP A 7 -15.49 2.14 -14.72
CA ASP A 7 -15.05 3.45 -15.19
C ASP A 7 -13.52 3.62 -15.18
N GLN A 8 -12.79 2.83 -14.38
CA GLN A 8 -11.32 2.76 -14.45
C GLN A 8 -10.87 2.03 -15.72
N LEU A 9 -11.62 1.02 -16.15
CA LEU A 9 -11.47 0.38 -17.47
C LEU A 9 -11.74 1.36 -18.63
N LYS A 10 -12.62 2.35 -18.45
CA LYS A 10 -12.88 3.39 -19.47
C LYS A 10 -11.72 4.37 -19.64
N MET A 11 -10.87 4.59 -18.62
CA MET A 11 -9.67 5.40 -18.76
C MET A 11 -8.58 4.67 -19.55
N GLU A 12 -8.41 3.36 -19.34
CA GLU A 12 -7.54 2.52 -20.20
C GLU A 12 -8.03 2.45 -21.65
N PHE A 13 -9.36 2.44 -21.85
CA PHE A 13 -9.97 2.43 -23.18
C PHE A 13 -9.84 3.78 -23.92
N ASN A 14 -9.73 4.90 -23.20
CA ASN A 14 -9.76 6.26 -23.75
C ASN A 14 -8.57 7.13 -23.31
N GLN A 15 -7.33 6.71 -23.57
CA GLN A 15 -6.15 7.59 -23.42
C GLN A 15 -6.21 8.88 -24.30
N GLY A 16 -7.29 9.10 -25.07
CA GLY A 16 -7.56 10.30 -25.85
C GLY A 16 -8.28 11.45 -25.12
N LYS A 17 -8.61 11.36 -23.82
CA LYS A 17 -9.02 12.56 -23.07
C LYS A 17 -7.78 13.28 -22.54
N ALA A 18 -7.60 14.53 -22.98
CA ALA A 18 -6.51 15.40 -22.60
C ALA A 18 -6.33 15.40 -21.08
N ALA A 19 -5.12 15.05 -20.61
CA ALA A 19 -4.69 15.39 -19.26
C ALA A 19 -4.75 16.93 -19.15
N VAL A 20 -5.66 17.45 -18.34
CA VAL A 20 -5.68 18.87 -18.00
C VAL A 20 -4.50 19.09 -17.07
N MET A 21 -3.42 19.66 -17.60
CA MET A 21 -2.24 20.00 -16.79
C MET A 21 -2.67 20.95 -15.65
N GLY A 22 -2.38 20.56 -14.41
CA GLY A 22 -2.75 21.31 -13.20
C GLY A 22 -4.00 20.82 -12.45
N ALA A 23 -4.70 19.82 -12.96
CA ALA A 23 -5.70 19.10 -12.17
C ALA A 23 -5.00 18.08 -11.26
N THR A 24 -5.25 18.14 -9.95
CA THR A 24 -4.61 17.22 -8.99
C THR A 24 -5.36 15.91 -8.82
N SER A 25 -6.58 15.80 -9.38
CA SER A 25 -7.47 14.65 -9.18
C SER A 25 -8.59 14.60 -10.23
N THR A 26 -9.46 13.58 -10.15
CA THR A 26 -10.67 13.46 -10.99
C THR A 26 -11.92 13.14 -10.16
N SER A 27 -13.09 13.66 -10.57
CA SER A 27 -14.38 13.39 -9.92
C SER A 27 -14.88 11.96 -10.19
N GLU A 28 -15.99 11.59 -9.55
CA GLU A 28 -16.73 10.35 -9.83
C GLU A 28 -17.14 10.18 -11.30
N THR A 29 -17.25 11.27 -12.06
CA THR A 29 -17.56 11.27 -13.50
C THR A 29 -16.32 11.29 -14.39
N GLY A 30 -15.11 11.17 -13.82
CA GLY A 30 -13.83 11.24 -14.53
C GLY A 30 -13.49 12.64 -15.05
N ALA A 31 -14.10 13.70 -14.52
CA ALA A 31 -13.74 15.07 -14.86
C ALA A 31 -12.57 15.53 -13.99
N ALA A 32 -11.63 16.29 -14.56
CA ALA A 32 -10.55 16.92 -13.79
C ALA A 32 -11.10 17.73 -12.61
N THR A 33 -10.57 17.50 -11.41
CA THR A 33 -10.89 18.27 -10.20
C THR A 33 -9.63 18.90 -9.62
N TRP A 34 -9.79 20.09 -9.03
CA TRP A 34 -8.74 20.84 -8.34
C TRP A 34 -8.85 20.73 -6.82
N SER A 35 -9.56 19.69 -6.35
CA SER A 35 -9.69 19.40 -4.92
C SER A 35 -8.52 18.52 -4.50
N SER A 36 -7.72 19.00 -3.55
CA SER A 36 -6.68 18.21 -2.90
C SER A 36 -7.26 17.01 -2.14
N ALA A 37 -8.52 17.09 -1.69
CA ALA A 37 -9.19 15.97 -1.01
C ALA A 37 -9.34 14.75 -1.93
N ASN A 38 -9.53 14.96 -3.24
CA ASN A 38 -9.71 13.88 -4.20
C ASN A 38 -8.40 13.13 -4.53
N GLU A 39 -7.25 13.59 -4.02
CA GLU A 39 -5.97 12.86 -4.11
C GLU A 39 -5.95 11.63 -3.19
N TYR A 40 -6.75 11.63 -2.14
CA TYR A 40 -6.78 10.57 -1.12
C TYR A 40 -7.68 9.39 -1.47
N CYS A 41 -8.32 9.37 -2.64
CA CYS A 41 -9.12 8.22 -3.02
C CYS A 41 -9.06 7.88 -4.51
N PRO A 42 -9.42 6.62 -4.84
CA PRO A 42 -9.49 6.18 -6.22
C PRO A 42 -10.50 7.01 -7.03
N PRO A 43 -10.15 7.39 -8.27
CA PRO A 43 -11.09 7.93 -9.24
C PRO A 43 -12.32 7.04 -9.39
N GLY A 44 -13.51 7.64 -9.46
CA GLY A 44 -14.75 6.91 -9.74
C GLY A 44 -15.39 6.18 -8.55
N GLN A 45 -14.93 6.38 -7.31
CA GLN A 45 -15.46 5.67 -6.13
C GLN A 45 -16.91 6.04 -5.71
N GLY A 46 -17.62 6.88 -6.49
CA GLY A 46 -19.04 7.21 -6.30
C GLY A 46 -19.43 7.92 -5.00
N THR A 47 -18.45 8.33 -4.19
CA THR A 47 -18.62 9.09 -2.94
C THR A 47 -17.56 10.17 -2.85
N ALA A 48 -17.91 11.29 -2.20
CA ALA A 48 -16.98 12.39 -1.96
C ALA A 48 -15.78 11.90 -1.15
N CYS A 49 -14.57 12.30 -1.56
CA CYS A 49 -13.36 11.96 -0.82
C CYS A 49 -13.31 12.67 0.52
N THR A 50 -13.17 11.89 1.59
CA THR A 50 -12.83 12.40 2.91
C THR A 50 -11.30 12.40 3.05
N PRO A 51 -10.65 13.56 3.25
CA PRO A 51 -9.21 13.61 3.47
C PRO A 51 -8.80 12.89 4.77
N PRO A 52 -7.51 12.60 4.97
CA PRO A 52 -6.99 12.16 6.25
C PRO A 52 -7.14 13.26 7.31
N ASP A 53 -7.15 12.84 8.57
CA ASP A 53 -7.09 13.73 9.73
C ASP A 53 -5.70 14.30 9.93
N ALA A 54 -4.66 13.55 9.56
CA ALA A 54 -3.30 14.06 9.52
C ALA A 54 -2.52 13.46 8.34
N HIS A 55 -1.69 14.29 7.70
CA HIS A 55 -0.83 13.91 6.59
C HIS A 55 0.55 14.58 6.70
N PHE A 56 1.51 13.84 7.24
CA PHE A 56 2.91 14.24 7.32
C PHE A 56 3.66 13.71 6.09
N LYS A 57 3.79 14.56 5.07
CA LYS A 57 4.51 14.22 3.84
C LYS A 57 6.00 14.04 4.05
N LEU A 58 6.58 14.78 4.99
CA LEU A 58 8.04 14.81 5.23
C LEU A 58 8.82 15.34 4.00
N ASP A 59 8.24 16.32 3.32
CA ASP A 59 8.78 16.94 2.11
C ASP A 59 9.50 18.29 2.37
N GLU A 60 9.58 18.71 3.64
CA GLU A 60 10.18 20.00 4.01
C GLU A 60 11.67 20.07 3.66
N ASN A 61 12.37 18.93 3.73
CA ASN A 61 13.78 18.77 3.39
C ASN A 61 14.74 19.69 4.19
N THR A 62 14.25 20.30 5.27
CA THR A 62 15.00 21.18 6.16
C THR A 62 14.27 21.35 7.49
N GLY A 63 14.99 21.78 8.52
CA GLY A 63 14.46 22.08 9.84
C GLY A 63 14.66 20.94 10.83
N THR A 64 14.63 21.28 12.12
CA THR A 64 14.95 20.35 13.22
C THR A 64 13.91 20.35 14.33
N THR A 65 12.87 21.18 14.22
CA THR A 65 11.90 21.41 15.30
C THR A 65 10.51 20.88 15.01
N SER A 66 10.07 20.88 13.76
CA SER A 66 8.69 20.53 13.41
C SER A 66 8.52 20.08 11.97
N VAL A 67 7.58 19.16 11.75
CA VAL A 67 7.09 18.74 10.43
C VAL A 67 5.63 19.17 10.26
N TYR A 68 5.22 19.50 9.04
CA TYR A 68 3.87 19.99 8.79
C TYR A 68 2.89 18.85 8.54
N ASP A 69 1.72 18.96 9.18
CA ASP A 69 0.53 18.22 8.79
C ASP A 69 -0.21 18.99 7.68
N THR A 70 -0.21 18.42 6.48
CA THR A 70 -0.82 19.03 5.30
C THR A 70 -2.34 18.83 5.20
N ALA A 71 -2.95 18.09 6.12
CA ALA A 71 -4.38 17.81 6.14
C ALA A 71 -5.12 18.40 7.36
N GLY A 72 -4.63 18.16 8.58
CA GLY A 72 -5.28 18.59 9.84
C GLY A 72 -4.74 19.91 10.41
N GLY A 73 -3.59 20.40 9.91
CA GLY A 73 -3.02 21.70 10.27
C GLY A 73 -2.27 21.76 11.61
N LEU A 74 -2.09 20.64 12.32
CA LEU A 74 -1.28 20.55 13.54
C LEU A 74 0.14 20.07 13.21
N ALA A 75 1.16 20.89 13.47
CA ALA A 75 2.54 20.55 13.15
C ALA A 75 3.14 19.57 14.18
N GLY A 76 3.66 18.44 13.72
CA GLY A 76 4.33 17.47 14.59
C GLY A 76 5.65 18.03 15.11
N THR A 77 5.91 17.87 16.40
CA THR A 77 7.17 18.26 17.05
C THR A 77 8.25 17.21 16.81
N MET A 78 9.41 17.65 16.31
CA MET A 78 10.59 16.80 16.14
C MET A 78 11.44 16.81 17.41
N ASN A 79 11.90 15.63 17.83
CA ASN A 79 12.86 15.48 18.92
C ASN A 79 14.18 14.94 18.39
N THR A 80 15.28 15.65 18.67
CA THR A 80 16.68 15.29 18.36
C THR A 80 17.03 15.02 16.90
N ILE A 81 16.08 15.14 15.97
CA ILE A 81 16.30 14.99 14.53
C ILE A 81 17.20 16.12 14.01
N ALA A 82 18.37 15.76 13.49
CA ALA A 82 19.33 16.69 12.94
C ALA A 82 18.99 17.10 11.49
N GLU A 83 19.49 18.26 11.04
CA GLU A 83 19.30 18.74 9.67
C GLU A 83 19.76 17.70 8.61
N THR A 84 20.79 16.93 8.92
CA THR A 84 21.32 15.87 8.04
C THR A 84 20.45 14.61 7.96
N ALA A 85 19.36 14.52 8.74
CA ALA A 85 18.41 13.42 8.69
C ALA A 85 17.47 13.52 7.48
N TRP A 86 17.30 14.71 6.92
CA TRP A 86 16.55 14.91 5.68
C TRP A 86 17.31 14.31 4.49
N ILE A 87 16.68 13.37 3.81
CA ILE A 87 17.24 12.65 2.66
C ILE A 87 16.18 12.46 1.58
N PRO A 88 16.57 12.12 0.33
CA PRO A 88 15.60 11.70 -0.68
C PRO A 88 14.77 10.51 -0.19
N GLY A 89 13.45 10.67 -0.27
CA GLY A 89 12.46 9.71 0.19
C GLY A 89 11.97 8.75 -0.89
N ARG A 90 10.91 8.03 -0.55
CA ARG A 90 10.13 7.26 -1.53
C ARG A 90 9.28 8.19 -2.39
N LEU A 91 8.73 9.25 -1.78
CA LEU A 91 7.96 10.31 -2.40
C LEU A 91 8.60 11.63 -1.98
N GLY A 92 9.36 12.28 -2.87
CA GLY A 92 10.02 13.54 -2.52
C GLY A 92 11.15 13.37 -1.50
N SER A 93 11.04 14.00 -0.33
CA SER A 93 11.99 13.89 0.78
C SER A 93 11.45 12.98 1.89
N ALA A 94 12.34 12.56 2.80
CA ALA A 94 12.00 11.73 3.94
C ALA A 94 12.92 12.03 5.13
N ILE A 95 12.56 11.51 6.30
CA ILE A 95 13.39 11.59 7.51
C ILE A 95 14.04 10.25 7.80
N LYS A 96 15.36 10.28 7.99
CA LYS A 96 16.14 9.16 8.52
C LYS A 96 16.21 9.24 10.05
N PHE A 97 15.67 8.23 10.72
CA PHE A 97 15.74 8.04 12.17
C PHE A 97 16.94 7.16 12.53
N ASP A 98 17.68 7.56 13.56
CA ASP A 98 18.95 6.92 13.94
C ASP A 98 18.83 5.71 14.88
N GLY A 99 17.66 5.47 15.47
CA GLY A 99 17.40 4.39 16.42
C GLY A 99 17.87 4.67 17.85
N ILE A 100 18.27 5.90 18.17
CA ILE A 100 18.78 6.29 19.48
C ILE A 100 17.79 7.17 20.22
N ASN A 101 17.38 8.29 19.63
CA ASN A 101 16.52 9.28 20.29
C ASN A 101 15.54 10.01 19.36
N ASP A 102 15.66 9.82 18.04
CA ASP A 102 14.81 10.50 17.07
C ASP A 102 13.34 10.09 17.14
N ASN A 103 12.45 11.08 17.19
CA ASN A 103 11.02 10.85 16.99
C ASN A 103 10.29 12.11 16.51
N VAL A 104 9.04 11.91 16.11
CA VAL A 104 8.07 12.99 15.91
C VAL A 104 6.81 12.68 16.71
N TYR A 105 6.24 13.69 17.36
CA TYR A 105 4.99 13.55 18.11
C TYR A 105 4.11 14.80 18.04
N GLU A 106 2.81 14.61 18.25
CA GLU A 106 1.81 15.68 18.39
C GLU A 106 0.89 15.33 19.58
N ASP A 107 0.57 16.33 20.40
CA ASP A 107 -0.11 16.18 21.69
C ASP A 107 -1.57 16.63 21.69
N LEU A 108 -2.06 17.13 20.55
CA LEU A 108 -3.41 17.66 20.37
C LEU A 108 -4.29 16.84 19.40
N TYR A 109 -3.82 15.67 18.95
CA TYR A 109 -4.58 14.80 18.06
C TYR A 109 -5.67 14.01 18.81
N THR A 110 -6.94 14.34 18.61
CA THR A 110 -8.05 13.59 19.23
C THR A 110 -8.47 12.40 18.36
N SER A 111 -8.23 11.18 18.84
CA SER A 111 -8.56 9.95 18.09
C SER A 111 -10.05 9.60 18.08
N ASN A 112 -10.57 9.07 16.99
CA ASN A 112 -11.86 8.39 17.00
C ASN A 112 -11.79 7.09 17.84
N PRO A 113 -12.69 6.90 18.82
CA PRO A 113 -12.69 5.69 19.66
C PRO A 113 -13.09 4.43 18.89
N ASN A 114 -13.85 4.55 17.79
CA ASN A 114 -14.48 3.41 17.11
C ASN A 114 -13.79 3.00 15.82
N ALA A 115 -12.91 3.83 15.26
CA ALA A 115 -12.27 3.53 14.00
C ALA A 115 -10.89 4.18 13.93
N PHE A 116 -10.02 3.55 13.15
CA PHE A 116 -8.68 4.04 12.89
C PHE A 116 -8.16 3.43 11.59
N SER A 117 -7.49 4.24 10.78
CA SER A 117 -6.58 3.74 9.74
C SER A 117 -5.32 4.56 9.68
N VAL A 118 -4.20 3.91 9.35
CA VAL A 118 -2.93 4.60 9.08
C VAL A 118 -2.24 3.96 7.89
N ALA A 119 -1.51 4.76 7.12
CA ALA A 119 -0.68 4.32 6.01
C ALA A 119 0.62 5.12 6.02
N PHE A 120 1.76 4.48 5.77
CA PHE A 120 3.04 5.17 5.65
C PHE A 120 4.08 4.34 4.92
N TRP A 121 5.09 5.01 4.36
CA TRP A 121 6.27 4.36 3.83
C TRP A 121 7.35 4.21 4.90
N VAL A 122 8.02 3.06 4.88
CA VAL A 122 9.12 2.75 5.78
C VAL A 122 10.23 1.98 5.07
N ASN A 123 11.47 2.33 5.37
CA ASN A 123 12.67 1.56 5.03
C ASN A 123 13.44 1.23 6.33
N PRO A 124 13.18 0.08 6.95
CA PRO A 124 13.76 -0.28 8.24
C PRO A 124 15.19 -0.82 8.10
N ASN A 125 16.11 -0.37 8.95
CA ASN A 125 17.45 -0.97 9.08
C ASN A 125 17.49 -2.08 10.15
N THR A 126 16.62 -1.97 11.16
CA THR A 126 16.48 -2.95 12.25
C THR A 126 15.02 -3.09 12.65
N ALA A 127 14.70 -4.16 13.39
CA ALA A 127 13.40 -4.27 14.05
C ALA A 127 13.28 -3.19 15.13
N SER A 128 12.09 -2.59 15.27
CA SER A 128 11.79 -1.54 16.24
C SER A 128 10.35 -1.68 16.74
N THR A 129 10.12 -1.25 17.99
CA THR A 129 8.80 -1.33 18.63
C THR A 129 8.00 -0.01 18.57
N GLY A 130 8.50 0.97 17.83
CA GLY A 130 8.02 2.35 17.85
C GLY A 130 7.84 3.00 16.48
N MET A 131 7.38 2.27 15.45
CA MET A 131 7.18 2.87 14.13
C MET A 131 6.05 3.89 14.13
N PHE A 132 4.86 3.49 14.60
CA PHE A 132 3.71 4.39 14.75
C PHE A 132 2.96 4.09 16.05
N ASN A 133 2.47 5.14 16.71
CA ASN A 133 1.73 5.05 17.97
C ASN A 133 0.57 6.04 17.96
N LEU A 134 -0.53 5.60 18.53
CA LEU A 134 -1.69 6.42 18.86
C LEU A 134 -1.92 6.36 20.38
N GLY A 135 -1.68 7.48 21.05
CA GLY A 135 -1.88 7.72 22.48
C GLY A 135 -0.75 7.37 23.43
N GLN A 136 -0.76 8.00 24.61
CA GLN A 136 0.18 7.75 25.71
C GLN A 136 0.13 6.32 26.26
N VAL A 137 1.31 5.84 26.71
CA VAL A 137 1.57 4.57 27.40
C VAL A 137 0.92 3.37 26.70
N GLY A 138 1.42 3.08 25.49
CA GLY A 138 1.18 1.80 24.82
C GLY A 138 -0.28 1.50 24.47
N ARG A 139 -1.02 2.49 23.96
CA ARG A 139 -2.24 2.25 23.19
C ARG A 139 -1.87 1.82 21.77
N LEU A 140 -2.71 2.01 20.75
CA LEU A 140 -2.53 1.32 19.46
C LEU A 140 -1.13 1.58 18.88
N ARG A 141 -0.45 0.51 18.45
CA ARG A 141 0.91 0.56 17.92
C ARG A 141 1.04 -0.26 16.65
N ILE A 142 1.89 0.22 15.76
CA ILE A 142 2.45 -0.55 14.65
C ILE A 142 3.95 -0.68 14.89
N ALA A 143 4.43 -1.91 14.86
CA ALA A 143 5.79 -2.26 15.25
C ALA A 143 6.30 -3.48 14.46
N PHE A 144 7.61 -3.70 14.51
CA PHE A 144 8.17 -5.01 14.18
C PHE A 144 8.09 -5.96 15.38
N SER A 145 7.79 -7.24 15.11
CA SER A 145 8.09 -8.30 16.06
C SER A 145 9.59 -8.64 16.08
N SER A 146 10.02 -9.45 17.04
CA SER A 146 11.38 -10.02 17.06
C SER A 146 11.67 -10.89 15.83
N SER A 147 10.64 -11.40 15.16
CA SER A 147 10.73 -12.21 13.95
C SER A 147 10.77 -11.39 12.65
N ARG A 148 10.74 -10.04 12.74
CA ARG A 148 10.73 -9.10 11.61
C ARG A 148 9.43 -9.11 10.79
N THR A 149 8.34 -9.55 11.39
CA THR A 149 6.97 -9.39 10.88
C THR A 149 6.40 -8.07 11.40
N ILE A 150 5.28 -7.61 10.84
CA ILE A 150 4.59 -6.42 11.32
C ILE A 150 3.53 -6.82 12.35
N GLN A 151 3.47 -6.08 13.45
CA GLN A 151 2.48 -6.25 14.51
C GLN A 151 1.61 -5.00 14.64
N VAL A 152 0.31 -5.22 14.79
CA VAL A 152 -0.60 -4.26 15.39
C VAL A 152 -0.83 -4.68 16.83
N ILE A 153 -0.64 -3.76 17.78
CA ILE A 153 -0.82 -4.03 19.21
C ILE A 153 -1.80 -3.01 19.77
N GLN A 154 -2.91 -3.47 20.33
CA GLN A 154 -3.90 -2.62 21.02
C GLN A 154 -3.96 -3.02 22.50
N THR A 155 -3.52 -2.12 23.38
CA THR A 155 -3.70 -2.28 24.83
C THR A 155 -4.96 -1.55 25.29
N TYR A 156 -5.66 -2.15 26.24
CA TYR A 156 -6.87 -1.65 26.90
C TYR A 156 -6.61 -1.57 28.40
N ASN A 157 -7.31 -0.69 29.13
CA ASN A 157 -7.18 -0.61 30.60
C ASN A 157 -8.50 -0.85 31.35
N THR A 158 -9.62 -1.03 30.64
CA THR A 158 -10.96 -1.20 31.23
C THR A 158 -11.78 -2.27 30.49
N PRO A 159 -11.74 -3.54 30.93
CA PRO A 159 -10.68 -4.11 31.77
C PRO A 159 -9.31 -4.09 31.08
N ALA A 160 -8.24 -4.30 31.85
CA ALA A 160 -6.90 -4.29 31.29
C ALA A 160 -6.65 -5.57 30.47
N SER A 161 -6.40 -5.41 29.18
CA SER A 161 -6.10 -6.51 28.26
C SER A 161 -5.26 -6.02 27.08
N THR A 162 -4.67 -6.93 26.31
CA THR A 162 -3.89 -6.59 25.12
C THR A 162 -4.27 -7.51 23.98
N GLY A 163 -4.61 -6.92 22.82
CA GLY A 163 -4.69 -7.62 21.55
C GLY A 163 -3.37 -7.48 20.79
N ILE A 164 -2.86 -8.58 20.23
CA ILE A 164 -1.66 -8.60 19.38
C ILE A 164 -1.96 -9.40 18.13
N TRP A 165 -1.82 -8.74 16.98
CA TRP A 165 -1.99 -9.38 15.68
C TRP A 165 -0.71 -9.18 14.87
N GLU A 166 -0.19 -10.28 14.32
CA GLU A 166 1.11 -10.34 13.68
C GLU A 166 0.99 -10.88 12.26
N THR A 167 1.65 -10.25 11.29
CA THR A 167 1.69 -10.78 9.93
C THR A 167 2.52 -12.06 9.85
N THR A 168 2.21 -12.95 8.91
CA THR A 168 3.01 -14.18 8.70
C THR A 168 4.28 -13.93 7.89
N ALA A 169 4.27 -12.89 7.04
CA ALA A 169 5.40 -12.53 6.20
C ALA A 169 6.49 -11.77 6.98
N THR A 170 7.74 -12.22 6.84
CA THR A 170 8.93 -11.53 7.34
C THR A 170 9.40 -10.49 6.33
N LEU A 171 9.70 -9.28 6.77
CA LEU A 171 10.25 -8.22 5.94
C LEU A 171 11.79 -8.15 6.06
N ALA A 172 12.44 -7.92 4.92
CA ALA A 172 13.89 -7.76 4.87
C ALA A 172 14.26 -6.28 5.05
N PHE A 173 15.25 -6.01 5.89
CA PHE A 173 15.74 -4.65 6.13
C PHE A 173 16.38 -4.02 4.87
N GLY A 174 16.39 -2.70 4.81
CA GLY A 174 16.95 -1.91 3.71
C GLY A 174 16.00 -1.74 2.52
N ASN A 175 14.79 -2.29 2.56
CA ASN A 175 13.79 -2.17 1.49
C ASN A 175 12.67 -1.22 1.90
N TRP A 176 12.15 -0.47 0.92
CA TRP A 176 10.93 0.30 1.09
C TRP A 176 9.70 -0.61 1.13
N TYR A 177 8.87 -0.41 2.14
CA TYR A 177 7.54 -0.99 2.27
C TYR A 177 6.52 0.11 2.53
N HIS A 178 5.35 0.00 1.93
CA HIS A 178 4.18 0.78 2.34
C HIS A 178 3.37 -0.06 3.32
N ILE A 179 3.30 0.37 4.58
CA ILE A 179 2.57 -0.31 5.64
C ILE A 179 1.26 0.43 5.87
N GLY A 180 0.15 -0.29 5.75
CA GLY A 180 -1.18 0.20 6.11
C GLY A 180 -1.79 -0.66 7.21
N ALA A 181 -2.62 -0.07 8.06
CA ALA A 181 -3.45 -0.82 8.98
C ALA A 181 -4.82 -0.14 9.12
N THR A 182 -5.88 -0.95 9.22
CA THR A 182 -7.22 -0.50 9.58
C THR A 182 -7.71 -1.28 10.79
N LEU A 183 -8.47 -0.63 11.66
CA LEU A 183 -9.06 -1.28 12.82
C LEU A 183 -10.43 -0.67 13.11
N ASP A 184 -11.46 -1.50 13.09
CA ASP A 184 -12.75 -1.21 13.70
C ASP A 184 -12.62 -1.43 15.21
N ARG A 185 -12.65 -0.35 15.98
CA ARG A 185 -12.47 -0.37 17.44
C ARG A 185 -13.80 -0.36 18.19
N SER A 186 -14.94 -0.47 17.49
CA SER A 186 -16.27 -0.55 18.13
C SER A 186 -16.46 -1.77 19.03
N SER A 187 -15.61 -2.79 18.86
CA SER A 187 -15.52 -3.99 19.70
C SER A 187 -14.06 -4.40 19.86
N ALA A 188 -13.67 -4.84 21.06
CA ALA A 188 -12.32 -5.38 21.27
C ALA A 188 -12.06 -6.68 20.50
N LEU A 189 -13.11 -7.41 20.10
CA LEU A 189 -13.02 -8.65 19.31
C LEU A 189 -12.83 -8.41 17.82
N ASN A 190 -12.86 -7.16 17.36
CA ASN A 190 -12.61 -6.87 15.96
C ASN A 190 -11.09 -6.90 15.70
N ASP A 191 -10.69 -7.75 14.76
CA ASP A 191 -9.30 -7.83 14.34
C ASP A 191 -8.92 -6.67 13.41
N PRO A 192 -7.69 -6.14 13.52
CA PRO A 192 -7.16 -5.21 12.52
C PRO A 192 -6.93 -5.92 11.19
N VAL A 193 -6.88 -5.13 10.13
CA VAL A 193 -6.39 -5.57 8.82
C VAL A 193 -5.08 -4.85 8.53
N ILE A 194 -4.00 -5.62 8.33
CA ILE A 194 -2.69 -5.08 7.95
C ILE A 194 -2.52 -5.19 6.43
N TYR A 195 -1.96 -4.16 5.82
CA TYR A 195 -1.62 -4.07 4.42
C TYR A 195 -0.11 -3.86 4.25
N ILE A 196 0.51 -4.63 3.36
CA ILE A 196 1.91 -4.46 2.96
C ILE A 196 1.91 -4.23 1.45
N ASN A 197 2.46 -3.09 1.02
CA ASN A 197 2.48 -2.66 -0.38
C ASN A 197 1.08 -2.67 -1.03
N GLY A 198 0.09 -2.18 -0.28
CA GLY A 198 -1.31 -2.09 -0.72
C GLY A 198 -2.06 -3.43 -0.73
N GLN A 199 -1.42 -4.55 -0.39
CA GLN A 199 -2.05 -5.88 -0.33
C GLN A 199 -2.34 -6.28 1.12
N ARG A 200 -3.51 -6.86 1.37
CA ARG A 200 -3.86 -7.41 2.69
C ARG A 200 -2.87 -8.54 3.03
N ALA A 201 -2.25 -8.45 4.20
CA ALA A 201 -1.35 -9.48 4.71
C ALA A 201 -2.13 -10.55 5.47
N ASP A 202 -1.68 -11.80 5.36
CA ASP A 202 -2.11 -12.87 6.26
C ASP A 202 -1.57 -12.61 7.66
N MET A 203 -2.39 -12.91 8.67
CA MET A 203 -2.12 -12.56 10.06
C MET A 203 -2.51 -13.68 11.01
N THR A 204 -1.84 -13.71 12.16
CA THR A 204 -2.19 -14.50 13.33
C THR A 204 -2.50 -13.59 14.50
N GLU A 205 -3.58 -13.89 15.21
CA GLU A 205 -3.84 -13.30 16.53
C GLU A 205 -3.02 -14.06 17.56
N THR A 206 -2.01 -13.42 18.14
CA THR A 206 -1.09 -14.02 19.12
C THR A 206 -1.48 -13.72 20.56
N ALA A 207 -2.35 -12.72 20.76
CA ALA A 207 -3.02 -12.45 22.01
C ALA A 207 -4.42 -11.89 21.74
N THR A 208 -5.44 -12.54 22.28
CA THR A 208 -6.84 -12.11 22.17
C THR A 208 -7.21 -11.18 23.32
N PRO A 209 -7.76 -9.98 23.06
CA PRO A 209 -8.18 -9.07 24.11
C PRO A 209 -9.46 -9.54 24.81
N ASP A 210 -9.74 -8.99 26.01
CA ASP A 210 -10.99 -9.25 26.71
C ASP A 210 -12.16 -8.62 25.92
N PRO A 211 -13.25 -9.36 25.63
CA PRO A 211 -14.41 -8.83 24.90
C PRO A 211 -15.07 -7.61 25.54
N ALA A 212 -14.94 -7.44 26.86
CA ALA A 212 -15.49 -6.30 27.59
C ALA A 212 -14.60 -5.04 27.51
N SER A 213 -13.42 -5.15 26.89
CA SER A 213 -12.47 -4.04 26.79
C SER A 213 -12.96 -2.94 25.87
N ILE A 214 -12.83 -1.70 26.34
CA ILE A 214 -13.14 -0.50 25.56
C ILE A 214 -11.88 0.29 25.20
N PRO A 215 -11.75 0.77 23.95
CA PRO A 215 -10.64 1.61 23.55
C PRO A 215 -10.71 2.99 24.22
N TYR A 216 -9.54 3.55 24.54
CA TYR A 216 -9.46 4.95 24.92
C TYR A 216 -9.42 5.86 23.69
N VAL A 217 -10.02 7.04 23.87
CA VAL A 217 -9.69 8.23 23.09
C VAL A 217 -8.33 8.75 23.58
N SER A 218 -7.38 8.91 22.67
CA SER A 218 -6.11 9.58 22.94
C SER A 218 -6.07 10.96 22.33
N SER A 219 -5.28 11.84 22.94
CA SER A 219 -4.93 13.16 22.41
C SER A 219 -3.58 13.18 21.67
N GLU A 220 -2.92 12.03 21.47
CA GLU A 220 -1.56 12.04 20.92
C GLU A 220 -1.32 11.06 19.78
N ILE A 221 -0.40 11.44 18.89
CA ILE A 221 0.21 10.56 17.89
C ILE A 221 1.72 10.70 17.96
N SER A 222 2.44 9.62 17.67
CA SER A 222 3.90 9.69 17.50
C SER A 222 4.42 8.61 16.56
N PHE A 223 5.46 8.94 15.82
CA PHE A 223 6.20 8.00 14.98
C PHE A 223 7.71 8.13 15.21
N GLY A 224 8.45 7.08 14.83
CA GLY A 224 9.89 6.99 15.07
C GLY A 224 10.30 6.56 16.48
N ALA A 225 9.39 6.56 17.46
CA ALA A 225 9.62 5.90 18.75
C ALA A 225 8.32 5.50 19.44
N ARG A 226 8.39 4.52 20.35
CA ARG A 226 7.28 4.17 21.24
C ARG A 226 7.20 5.20 22.36
N ARG A 227 6.05 5.86 22.50
CA ARG A 227 5.78 6.72 23.65
C ARG A 227 5.45 5.90 24.90
N THR A 228 6.23 6.07 25.96
CA THR A 228 6.12 5.32 27.23
C THR A 228 5.63 6.16 28.40
N GLY A 229 5.47 7.47 28.19
CA GLY A 229 4.97 8.44 29.17
C GLY A 229 4.70 9.79 28.52
N ALA A 230 4.41 10.82 29.32
CA ALA A 230 4.04 12.14 28.80
C ALA A 230 5.13 12.74 27.88
N THR A 231 6.41 12.63 28.21
CA THR A 231 7.52 13.14 27.39
C THR A 231 8.64 12.12 27.22
N THR A 232 8.36 10.85 27.52
CA THR A 232 9.34 9.77 27.51
C THR A 232 9.08 8.80 26.37
N PHE A 233 10.15 8.42 25.67
CA PHE A 233 10.10 7.56 24.50
C PHE A 233 11.13 6.44 24.61
N ALA A 234 10.85 5.31 24.00
CA ALA A 234 11.71 4.14 23.95
C ALA A 234 11.49 3.37 22.64
N GLY A 235 12.31 2.36 22.37
CA GLY A 235 12.12 1.51 21.20
C GLY A 235 12.20 2.32 19.90
N PHE A 236 13.17 3.22 19.82
CA PHE A 236 13.40 4.13 18.70
C PHE A 236 13.56 3.36 17.38
N PHE A 237 13.07 3.95 16.31
CA PHE A 237 13.13 3.40 14.97
C PHE A 237 14.49 3.73 14.33
N ASN A 238 15.13 2.73 13.71
CA ASN A 238 16.32 2.94 12.89
C ASN A 238 15.95 2.63 11.44
N GLY A 239 15.97 3.66 10.59
CA GLY A 239 15.53 3.54 9.21
C GLY A 239 15.05 4.87 8.65
N ILE A 240 14.24 4.80 7.60
CA ILE A 240 13.68 5.96 6.91
C ILE A 240 12.16 5.84 6.96
N MET A 241 11.44 6.94 7.24
CA MET A 241 9.98 7.01 7.12
C MET A 241 9.56 8.17 6.23
N ASP A 242 8.43 8.02 5.57
CA ASP A 242 7.93 8.94 4.54
C ASP A 242 6.39 8.82 4.43
N ASP A 243 5.71 9.91 4.03
CA ASP A 243 4.28 10.00 3.70
C ASP A 243 3.33 9.33 4.73
N ILE A 244 3.27 9.86 5.95
CA ILE A 244 2.42 9.31 7.03
C ILE A 244 1.01 9.88 6.92
N LEU A 245 0.04 9.02 6.62
CA LEU A 245 -1.39 9.34 6.56
C LEU A 245 -2.13 8.68 7.73
N LEU A 246 -2.98 9.46 8.40
CA LEU A 246 -3.82 9.03 9.50
C LEU A 246 -5.29 9.37 9.23
N TYR A 247 -6.17 8.42 9.43
CA TYR A 247 -7.60 8.54 9.24
C TYR A 247 -8.35 8.08 10.51
N ASP A 248 -9.41 8.80 10.85
CA ASP A 248 -10.32 8.53 11.96
C ASP A 248 -11.47 7.58 11.57
N TYR A 249 -11.44 7.10 10.32
CA TYR A 249 -12.38 6.15 9.75
C TYR A 249 -11.66 4.94 9.14
N ILE A 250 -12.41 3.88 8.84
CA ILE A 250 -11.89 2.65 8.24
C ILE A 250 -11.72 2.88 6.73
N ARG A 251 -10.47 2.84 6.26
CA ARG A 251 -10.14 2.88 4.83
C ARG A 251 -10.48 1.53 4.17
N THR A 252 -10.95 1.58 2.93
CA THR A 252 -11.20 0.36 2.15
C THR A 252 -9.92 -0.25 1.60
N PRO A 253 -9.90 -1.54 1.22
CA PRO A 253 -8.75 -2.15 0.55
C PRO A 253 -8.32 -1.39 -0.73
N THR A 254 -9.28 -0.89 -1.51
CA THR A 254 -8.97 -0.11 -2.74
C THR A 254 -8.30 1.22 -2.41
N GLN A 255 -8.74 1.87 -1.33
CA GLN A 255 -8.13 3.10 -0.83
C GLN A 255 -6.71 2.86 -0.30
N MET A 256 -6.46 1.76 0.42
CA MET A 256 -5.11 1.37 0.85
C MET A 256 -4.17 1.06 -0.32
N ALA A 257 -4.68 0.41 -1.38
CA ALA A 257 -3.92 0.21 -2.60
C ALA A 257 -3.65 1.53 -3.35
N TRP A 258 -4.60 2.46 -3.31
CA TRP A 258 -4.42 3.80 -3.86
C TRP A 258 -3.34 4.60 -3.13
N ASP A 259 -3.28 4.52 -1.80
CA ASP A 259 -2.22 5.18 -1.01
C ASP A 259 -0.84 4.61 -1.36
N TYR A 260 -0.74 3.29 -1.61
CA TYR A 260 0.50 2.64 -2.02
C TYR A 260 1.02 3.08 -3.41
N ASN A 261 0.19 3.03 -4.46
CA ASN A 261 0.70 3.23 -5.82
C ASN A 261 -0.21 4.01 -6.76
N ARG A 262 -1.25 4.66 -6.23
CA ARG A 262 -2.26 5.40 -7.01
C ARG A 262 -2.93 4.54 -8.09
N GLY A 263 -3.21 3.28 -7.75
CA GLY A 263 -3.91 2.34 -8.65
C GLY A 263 -3.08 1.91 -9.87
N LYS A 264 -1.76 2.09 -9.84
CA LYS A 264 -0.88 1.58 -10.90
C LYS A 264 -1.01 0.05 -11.01
N PRO A 265 -0.95 -0.49 -12.24
CA PRO A 265 -1.04 -1.93 -12.45
C PRO A 265 0.11 -2.65 -11.73
N PHE A 266 -0.19 -3.83 -11.20
CA PHE A 266 0.80 -4.68 -10.55
C PHE A 266 1.90 -5.15 -11.51
N ALA A 267 1.50 -5.49 -12.73
CA ALA A 267 2.41 -5.79 -13.82
C ALA A 267 1.79 -5.22 -15.10
N TRP A 268 2.64 -4.68 -15.97
CA TRP A 268 2.19 -4.05 -17.21
C TRP A 268 3.19 -4.30 -18.33
N TRP A 269 2.88 -5.26 -19.19
CA TRP A 269 3.68 -5.52 -20.40
C TRP A 269 3.05 -4.79 -21.58
N LYS A 270 3.70 -3.70 -22.01
CA LYS A 270 3.27 -2.94 -23.19
C LYS A 270 3.52 -3.69 -24.50
N MET A 271 4.53 -4.56 -24.52
CA MET A 271 4.99 -5.29 -25.70
C MET A 271 5.55 -4.38 -26.82
N ASP A 272 6.17 -3.27 -26.40
CA ASP A 272 6.67 -2.20 -27.26
C ASP A 272 8.16 -2.34 -27.63
N GLU A 273 8.83 -3.41 -27.21
CA GLU A 273 10.28 -3.60 -27.36
C GLU A 273 10.73 -3.75 -28.83
N GLY A 274 9.85 -4.28 -29.69
CA GLY A 274 10.07 -4.42 -31.14
C GLY A 274 11.17 -5.41 -31.56
N SER A 275 11.93 -5.97 -30.61
CA SER A 275 12.94 -7.00 -30.84
C SER A 275 13.31 -7.73 -29.54
N GLY A 276 14.03 -8.85 -29.66
CA GLY A 276 14.44 -9.67 -28.51
C GLY A 276 13.34 -10.62 -28.02
N THR A 277 13.57 -11.27 -26.88
CA THR A 277 12.66 -12.28 -26.29
C THR A 277 12.37 -12.00 -24.82
N THR A 278 12.41 -10.72 -24.45
CA THR A 278 12.09 -10.25 -23.11
C THR A 278 11.02 -9.18 -23.21
N LEU A 279 9.85 -9.43 -22.62
CA LEU A 279 8.87 -8.40 -22.31
C LEU A 279 9.28 -7.74 -21.00
N TYR A 280 9.53 -6.44 -21.05
CA TYR A 280 9.84 -5.68 -19.85
C TYR A 280 8.55 -5.23 -19.18
N ASP A 281 8.50 -5.40 -17.87
CA ASP A 281 7.43 -4.88 -17.04
C ASP A 281 7.57 -3.36 -16.95
N SER A 282 6.61 -2.66 -17.54
CA SER A 282 6.49 -1.20 -17.47
C SER A 282 5.88 -0.73 -16.14
N SER A 283 5.49 -1.64 -15.25
CA SER A 283 5.24 -1.32 -13.85
C SER A 283 6.57 -1.11 -13.10
N SER A 284 6.49 -0.66 -11.84
CA SER A 284 7.67 -0.51 -10.98
C SER A 284 8.07 -1.79 -10.23
N ASN A 285 7.50 -2.95 -10.60
CA ASN A 285 7.64 -4.19 -9.85
C ASN A 285 8.60 -5.21 -10.49
N GLY A 286 9.09 -4.96 -11.70
CA GLY A 286 10.17 -5.73 -12.32
C GLY A 286 9.78 -7.14 -12.74
N ASN A 287 8.48 -7.41 -12.98
CA ASN A 287 7.98 -8.72 -13.40
C ASN A 287 8.26 -8.98 -14.89
N ASN A 288 9.51 -8.88 -15.33
CA ASN A 288 9.89 -9.13 -16.72
C ASN A 288 9.63 -10.58 -17.11
N SER A 289 9.34 -10.84 -18.38
CA SER A 289 9.23 -12.22 -18.86
C SER A 289 10.55 -12.96 -18.72
N THR A 290 10.50 -14.23 -18.39
CA THR A 290 11.67 -15.09 -18.21
C THR A 290 11.89 -16.04 -19.37
N THR A 291 10.83 -16.48 -20.06
CA THR A 291 10.94 -17.46 -21.14
C THR A 291 9.87 -17.23 -22.19
N TRP A 292 10.30 -17.25 -23.45
CA TRP A 292 9.43 -17.36 -24.61
C TRP A 292 9.55 -18.77 -25.15
N THR A 293 8.43 -19.41 -25.46
CA THR A 293 8.34 -20.72 -26.10
C THR A 293 7.58 -20.54 -27.41
N GLY A 294 7.98 -21.26 -28.46
CA GLY A 294 7.45 -21.11 -29.81
C GLY A 294 8.21 -20.08 -30.66
N ASP A 295 7.69 -19.83 -31.86
CA ASP A 295 8.31 -18.99 -32.90
C ASP A 295 7.67 -17.59 -32.95
N MET A 296 7.44 -17.02 -31.76
CA MET A 296 6.82 -15.71 -31.60
C MET A 296 7.63 -14.58 -32.24
N SER A 297 6.93 -13.57 -32.75
CA SER A 297 7.56 -12.39 -33.37
C SER A 297 6.84 -11.09 -33.03
N TYR A 298 7.56 -9.98 -33.06
CA TYR A 298 6.94 -8.67 -32.94
C TYR A 298 6.18 -8.28 -34.20
N THR A 299 5.05 -7.60 -34.01
CA THR A 299 4.17 -7.09 -35.07
C THR A 299 3.60 -5.72 -34.68
N THR A 300 2.79 -5.12 -35.53
CA THR A 300 2.08 -3.87 -35.19
C THR A 300 1.01 -4.14 -34.14
N GLY A 301 1.14 -3.48 -32.99
CA GLY A 301 0.19 -3.58 -31.88
C GLY A 301 -1.00 -2.62 -32.03
N LYS A 302 -1.94 -2.69 -31.07
CA LYS A 302 -2.99 -1.67 -30.96
C LYS A 302 -2.39 -0.27 -30.71
N PHE A 303 -1.32 -0.25 -29.95
CA PHE A 303 -0.42 0.89 -29.76
C PHE A 303 0.98 0.41 -30.13
N ASN A 304 1.75 1.23 -30.84
CA ASN A 304 3.14 0.94 -31.23
C ASN A 304 3.34 -0.51 -31.73
N SER A 305 4.01 -1.36 -30.94
CA SER A 305 4.31 -2.75 -31.28
C SER A 305 3.44 -3.71 -30.45
N GLY A 306 3.41 -4.97 -30.86
CA GLY A 306 2.81 -6.06 -30.09
C GLY A 306 3.49 -7.38 -30.43
N VAL A 307 3.07 -8.46 -29.79
CA VAL A 307 3.59 -9.81 -30.05
C VAL A 307 2.54 -10.63 -30.79
N ASN A 308 2.96 -11.28 -31.87
CA ASN A 308 2.15 -12.23 -32.61
C ASN A 308 2.28 -13.63 -32.00
N PHE A 309 1.13 -14.24 -31.69
CA PHE A 309 1.01 -15.62 -31.27
C PHE A 309 0.36 -16.42 -32.41
N ASP A 310 1.01 -17.48 -32.88
CA ASP A 310 0.61 -18.25 -34.06
C ASP A 310 -0.54 -19.25 -33.79
N GLY A 311 -0.80 -19.55 -32.51
CA GLY A 311 -1.84 -20.47 -32.06
C GLY A 311 -1.42 -21.93 -31.96
N THR A 312 -0.13 -22.24 -32.09
CA THR A 312 0.42 -23.60 -32.01
C THR A 312 1.02 -23.89 -30.64
N ASP A 313 2.12 -23.21 -30.28
CA ASP A 313 2.90 -23.48 -29.06
C ASP A 313 3.43 -22.21 -28.36
N ASP A 314 3.04 -21.03 -28.86
CA ASP A 314 3.53 -19.75 -28.38
C ASP A 314 3.11 -19.44 -26.94
N VAL A 315 4.08 -19.24 -26.05
CA VAL A 315 3.86 -18.91 -24.63
C VAL A 315 4.94 -17.95 -24.11
N VAL A 316 4.50 -16.90 -23.42
CA VAL A 316 5.37 -16.08 -22.55
C VAL A 316 5.19 -16.49 -21.10
N ARG A 317 6.30 -16.82 -20.43
CA ARG A 317 6.33 -17.07 -18.98
C ARG A 317 6.95 -15.89 -18.25
N ILE A 318 6.36 -15.57 -17.10
CA ILE A 318 6.86 -14.59 -16.14
C ILE A 318 7.03 -15.31 -14.81
N ASN A 319 8.21 -15.18 -14.20
CA ASN A 319 8.42 -15.56 -12.81
C ASN A 319 8.43 -14.27 -11.98
N PRO A 320 7.44 -14.03 -11.11
CA PRO A 320 7.40 -12.82 -10.31
C PRO A 320 8.62 -12.71 -9.39
N VAL A 321 9.18 -11.50 -9.26
CA VAL A 321 10.43 -11.25 -8.52
C VAL A 321 10.23 -11.27 -7.00
N LEU A 322 8.99 -11.15 -6.53
CA LEU A 322 8.66 -11.01 -5.12
C LEU A 322 7.74 -12.16 -4.67
N SER A 323 8.16 -12.90 -3.63
CA SER A 323 7.52 -14.14 -3.18
C SER A 323 6.19 -13.96 -2.43
N TYR A 324 5.90 -12.78 -1.86
CA TYR A 324 4.59 -12.51 -1.25
C TYR A 324 3.47 -12.26 -2.29
N LEU A 325 3.82 -12.30 -3.58
CA LEU A 325 2.94 -12.00 -4.72
C LEU A 325 2.57 -13.25 -5.53
N ASP A 326 2.87 -14.43 -4.99
CA ASP A 326 2.39 -15.69 -5.56
C ASP A 326 0.88 -15.89 -5.42
N ASN A 327 0.18 -15.00 -4.71
CA ASN A 327 -1.26 -15.05 -4.43
C ASN A 327 -2.17 -14.35 -5.47
N ILE A 328 -1.70 -13.99 -6.68
CA ILE A 328 -2.66 -13.71 -7.76
C ILE A 328 -3.39 -15.02 -8.09
N GLY A 329 -4.57 -15.20 -7.51
CA GLY A 329 -5.41 -16.39 -7.70
C GLY A 329 -5.45 -17.38 -6.54
N ALA A 330 -5.25 -17.00 -5.27
CA ALA A 330 -5.86 -17.87 -4.23
C ALA A 330 -7.39 -17.86 -4.44
N SER A 331 -8.11 -18.94 -4.12
CA SER A 331 -9.57 -19.04 -4.32
C SER A 331 -10.39 -17.97 -3.56
N THR A 332 -9.74 -17.24 -2.64
CA THR A 332 -10.29 -16.14 -1.85
C THR A 332 -9.91 -14.75 -2.40
N ASP A 333 -9.08 -14.66 -3.43
CA ASP A 333 -8.60 -13.40 -4.00
C ASP A 333 -9.33 -13.02 -5.29
N SER A 334 -9.80 -11.78 -5.40
CA SER A 334 -10.24 -11.23 -6.69
C SER A 334 -9.08 -10.59 -7.45
N TYR A 335 -9.15 -10.40 -8.75
CA TYR A 335 -8.09 -9.72 -9.51
C TYR A 335 -8.72 -9.00 -10.69
N THR A 336 -7.99 -8.04 -11.26
CA THR A 336 -8.39 -7.45 -12.55
C THR A 336 -7.30 -7.68 -13.56
N VAL A 337 -7.70 -8.14 -14.73
CA VAL A 337 -6.86 -8.21 -15.92
C VAL A 337 -7.55 -7.40 -16.99
N SER A 338 -6.81 -6.51 -17.63
CA SER A 338 -7.19 -5.86 -18.88
C SER A 338 -6.13 -6.16 -19.93
N ALA A 339 -6.55 -6.36 -21.17
CA ALA A 339 -5.64 -6.66 -22.28
C ALA A 339 -6.22 -6.15 -23.61
N TRP A 340 -5.35 -5.60 -24.46
CA TRP A 340 -5.63 -5.44 -25.88
C TRP A 340 -5.16 -6.68 -26.62
N PHE A 341 -6.08 -7.35 -27.32
CA PHE A 341 -5.74 -8.49 -28.17
C PHE A 341 -6.50 -8.40 -29.49
N LYS A 342 -5.92 -9.00 -30.53
CA LYS A 342 -6.54 -9.15 -31.84
C LYS A 342 -6.39 -10.60 -32.25
N THR A 343 -7.44 -11.15 -32.83
CA THR A 343 -7.48 -12.55 -33.25
C THR A 343 -8.24 -12.63 -34.57
N THR A 344 -7.69 -13.42 -35.50
CA THR A 344 -8.30 -13.72 -36.81
C THR A 344 -8.91 -15.12 -36.84
N THR A 345 -8.76 -15.86 -35.75
CA THR A 345 -9.19 -17.25 -35.62
C THR A 345 -10.44 -17.29 -34.75
N ASP A 346 -11.48 -17.97 -35.20
CA ASP A 346 -12.58 -18.34 -34.33
C ASP A 346 -12.23 -19.64 -33.61
N TYR A 347 -11.89 -19.53 -32.33
CA TYR A 347 -11.54 -20.68 -31.51
C TYR A 347 -12.81 -21.47 -31.16
N SER A 348 -12.79 -22.79 -31.38
CA SER A 348 -13.86 -23.71 -30.98
C SER A 348 -13.73 -24.20 -29.53
N THR A 349 -12.62 -23.88 -28.87
CA THR A 349 -12.30 -24.12 -27.46
C THR A 349 -11.72 -22.86 -26.84
N ALA A 350 -11.76 -22.72 -25.51
CA ALA A 350 -11.27 -21.53 -24.83
C ALA A 350 -9.79 -21.23 -25.15
N ALA A 351 -9.49 -20.01 -25.57
CA ALA A 351 -8.13 -19.55 -25.87
C ALA A 351 -7.62 -18.62 -24.75
N THR A 352 -6.57 -19.04 -24.05
CA THR A 352 -6.04 -18.33 -22.88
C THR A 352 -5.20 -17.12 -23.30
N ILE A 353 -5.57 -15.93 -22.80
CA ILE A 353 -4.83 -14.68 -22.98
C ILE A 353 -3.80 -14.52 -21.85
N ILE A 354 -4.21 -14.77 -20.62
CA ILE A 354 -3.32 -14.86 -19.47
C ILE A 354 -3.85 -15.90 -18.49
N SER A 355 -2.95 -16.64 -17.86
CA SER A 355 -3.30 -17.55 -16.78
C SER A 355 -2.20 -17.62 -15.73
N LYS A 356 -2.59 -17.82 -14.47
CA LYS A 356 -1.67 -18.24 -13.40
C LYS A 356 -2.15 -19.58 -12.85
N ASN A 357 -1.22 -20.54 -12.75
CA ASN A 357 -1.43 -21.81 -12.07
C ASN A 357 -0.98 -21.66 -10.61
N ASP A 358 -1.74 -22.23 -9.68
CA ASP A 358 -1.45 -22.20 -8.24
C ASP A 358 -0.45 -23.29 -7.79
N GLY A 359 0.10 -24.05 -8.74
CA GLY A 359 0.99 -25.19 -8.49
C GLY A 359 0.24 -26.48 -8.11
N SER A 360 -1.08 -26.43 -7.90
CA SER A 360 -1.93 -27.59 -7.58
C SER A 360 -2.64 -28.18 -8.81
N GLY A 361 -2.41 -27.57 -9.99
CA GLY A 361 -3.09 -27.94 -11.23
C GLY A 361 -4.37 -27.13 -11.49
N GLN A 362 -4.71 -26.17 -10.62
CA GLN A 362 -5.80 -25.24 -10.87
C GLN A 362 -5.28 -23.96 -11.54
N THR A 363 -6.13 -23.34 -12.36
CA THR A 363 -5.89 -22.02 -12.99
C THR A 363 -6.88 -21.00 -12.43
N PRO A 364 -6.69 -20.55 -11.19
CA PRO A 364 -7.63 -19.65 -10.50
C PRO A 364 -7.68 -18.25 -11.11
N ALA A 365 -6.62 -17.85 -11.84
CA ALA A 365 -6.61 -16.65 -12.64
C ALA A 365 -6.58 -17.00 -14.13
N ILE A 366 -7.65 -16.67 -14.85
CA ILE A 366 -7.70 -16.91 -16.30
C ILE A 366 -8.54 -15.86 -17.02
N LEU A 367 -7.98 -15.28 -18.08
CA LEU A 367 -8.72 -14.51 -19.07
C LEU A 367 -8.70 -15.31 -20.38
N GLN A 368 -9.88 -15.62 -20.89
CA GLN A 368 -10.07 -16.42 -22.11
C GLN A 368 -11.06 -15.74 -23.05
N ARG A 369 -10.90 -15.99 -24.35
CA ARG A 369 -11.93 -15.70 -25.37
C ARG A 369 -12.82 -16.91 -25.59
#